data_AF-A0A1X9Z0E2-F1
#
_entry.id   AF-A0A1X9Z0E2-F1
#
_cell.length_a   1.000
_cell.length_b   1.000
_cell.length_c   1.000
_cell.angle_alpha   90.00
_cell.angle_beta   90.00
_cell.angle_gamma   90.00
#
_symmetry.space_group_name_H-M   'P 1'
#
loop_
_entity.id
_entity.type
_entity.pdbx_description
1 polymer ?
#
loop_
_entity_poly.entity_id
_entity_poly.type
_entity_poly.pdbx_seq_one_letter_code
_entity_poly.pdbx_strand_id
1 'polypeptide(L)'
;MDMISHEEYLEALKKVKLFHLQLEKEIVKVKITDSNAAGKGILELLAQNASNRLFHAVKYFLELETSYRKIPYPSAEDVPVIFFTEEYTIKQLKPVRNLGNSTLVLLNSILRNAGYSTLREF
;
A
#
# COMPACT_ATOMS: atom_id res chain seq x y z
N MET A 1 16.28 32.74 -38.48
CA MET A 1 16.07 32.26 -37.10
C MET A 1 14.64 32.57 -36.77
N ASP A 2 13.79 31.55 -36.76
CA ASP A 2 12.36 31.73 -36.44
C ASP A 2 12.23 32.10 -34.96
N MET A 3 11.85 33.34 -34.71
CA MET A 3 11.58 33.85 -33.37
C MET A 3 10.14 33.48 -33.01
N ILE A 4 10.00 32.52 -32.12
CA ILE A 4 8.72 32.11 -31.55
C ILE A 4 8.09 33.33 -30.88
N SER A 5 6.84 33.63 -31.19
CA SER A 5 6.12 34.74 -30.59
C SER A 5 5.91 34.50 -29.09
N HIS A 6 5.78 35.57 -28.30
CA HIS A 6 5.57 35.46 -26.86
C HIS A 6 4.31 34.65 -26.51
N GLU A 7 3.28 34.72 -27.37
CA GLU A 7 2.04 33.96 -27.21
C GLU A 7 2.26 32.46 -27.42
N GLU A 8 3.02 32.08 -28.44
CA GLU A 8 3.39 30.67 -28.69
C GLU A 8 4.26 30.10 -27.56
N TYR A 9 5.15 30.91 -26.97
CA TYR A 9 5.93 30.52 -25.80
C TYR A 9 5.03 30.24 -24.58
N LEU A 10 4.06 31.11 -24.31
CA LEU A 10 3.10 30.90 -23.21
C LEU A 10 2.20 29.70 -23.46
N GLU A 11 1.82 29.43 -24.71
CA GLU A 11 1.04 28.27 -25.08
C GLU A 11 1.83 26.96 -24.91
N ALA A 12 3.10 26.95 -25.31
CA ALA A 12 4.00 25.83 -25.09
C ALA A 12 4.18 25.51 -23.59
N LEU A 13 4.37 26.54 -22.76
CA LEU A 13 4.45 26.37 -21.30
C LEU A 13 3.17 25.78 -20.70
N LYS A 14 1.99 26.21 -21.19
CA LYS A 14 0.70 25.63 -20.75
C LYS A 14 0.58 24.16 -21.14
N LYS A 15 0.99 23.79 -22.36
CA LYS A 15 0.97 22.38 -22.83
C LYS A 15 1.90 21.51 -21.99
N VAL A 16 3.11 21.98 -21.69
CA VAL A 16 4.07 21.26 -20.83
C VAL A 16 3.52 21.09 -19.40
N LYS A 17 2.90 22.13 -18.84
CA LYS A 17 2.28 22.05 -17.51
C LYS A 17 1.11 21.08 -17.46
N LEU A 18 0.26 21.06 -18.49
CA LEU A 18 -0.86 20.12 -18.59
C LEU A 18 -0.36 18.68 -18.74
N PHE A 19 0.70 18.47 -19.53
CA PHE A 19 1.33 17.15 -19.67
C PHE A 19 1.94 16.66 -18.35
N HIS A 20 2.63 17.53 -17.59
CA HIS A 20 3.11 17.18 -16.25
C HIS A 20 1.98 16.81 -15.29
N LEU A 21 0.88 17.56 -15.29
CA LEU A 21 -0.28 17.25 -14.46
C LEU A 21 -0.98 15.95 -14.88
N GLN A 22 -0.97 15.63 -16.17
CA GLN A 22 -1.48 14.35 -16.68
C GLN A 22 -0.58 13.19 -16.27
N LEU A 23 0.74 13.34 -16.39
CA LEU A 23 1.70 12.34 -15.90
C LEU A 23 1.58 12.12 -14.39
N GLU A 24 1.46 13.18 -13.57
CA GLU A 24 1.23 13.01 -12.14
C GLU A 24 -0.07 12.25 -11.84
N LYS A 25 -1.14 12.51 -12.59
CA LYS A 25 -2.42 11.79 -12.44
C LYS A 25 -2.37 10.35 -12.97
N GLU A 26 -1.59 10.08 -14.01
CA GLU A 26 -1.40 8.73 -14.57
C GLU A 26 -0.42 7.90 -13.74
N ILE A 27 0.63 8.48 -13.17
CA ILE A 27 1.54 7.82 -12.22
C ILE A 27 0.77 7.33 -10.98
N VAL A 28 -0.31 8.03 -10.59
CA VAL A 28 -1.21 7.55 -9.51
C VAL A 28 -2.14 6.41 -9.97
N LYS A 29 -2.45 6.31 -11.28
CA LYS A 29 -3.27 5.22 -11.85
C LYS A 29 -2.46 4.00 -12.30
N VAL A 30 -1.17 4.15 -12.55
CA VAL A 30 -0.25 3.09 -13.00
C VAL A 30 0.81 2.81 -11.92
N LYS A 31 0.35 2.65 -10.67
CA LYS A 31 1.05 1.85 -9.66
C LYS A 31 0.38 0.48 -9.52
N ILE A 32 0.04 -0.12 -10.65
CA ILE A 32 0.18 -1.58 -10.78
C ILE A 32 1.65 -1.78 -11.17
N THR A 33 2.55 -1.44 -10.26
CA THR A 33 3.92 -1.93 -10.36
C THR A 33 3.81 -3.44 -10.26
N ASP A 34 4.23 -4.12 -11.34
CA ASP A 34 4.63 -5.51 -11.34
C ASP A 34 5.08 -5.91 -9.94
N SER A 35 4.23 -6.63 -9.21
CA SER A 35 4.53 -7.14 -7.88
C SER A 35 5.40 -8.39 -8.02
N ASN A 36 6.47 -8.27 -8.80
CA ASN A 36 7.64 -9.13 -8.75
C ASN A 36 8.72 -8.50 -7.85
N ALA A 37 8.35 -7.52 -7.02
CA ALA A 37 9.13 -7.17 -5.84
C ALA A 37 9.07 -8.36 -4.90
N ALA A 38 10.14 -9.16 -4.90
CA ALA A 38 10.41 -10.32 -4.05
C ALA A 38 10.49 -9.95 -2.56
N GLY A 39 9.44 -9.33 -2.03
CA GLY A 39 9.19 -9.11 -0.63
C GLY A 39 8.30 -10.22 -0.11
N LYS A 40 8.62 -10.74 1.08
CA LYS A 40 7.84 -11.77 1.75
C LYS A 40 6.38 -11.29 1.91
N GLY A 41 5.40 -12.16 1.62
CA GLY A 41 3.98 -11.82 1.79
C GLY A 41 3.64 -11.61 3.27
N ILE A 42 2.71 -10.70 3.59
CA ILE A 42 2.33 -10.46 5.00
C ILE A 42 1.76 -11.71 5.66
N LEU A 43 0.93 -12.47 4.94
CA LEU A 43 0.38 -13.72 5.43
C LEU A 43 1.47 -14.79 5.59
N GLU A 44 2.47 -14.82 4.71
CA GLU A 44 3.61 -15.74 4.83
C GLU A 44 4.47 -15.41 6.07
N LEU A 45 4.72 -14.12 6.33
CA LEU A 45 5.44 -13.66 7.51
C LEU A 45 4.70 -14.04 8.80
N LEU A 46 3.38 -13.84 8.81
CA LEU A 46 2.53 -14.18 9.95
C LEU A 46 2.40 -15.68 10.14
N ALA A 47 2.33 -16.48 9.08
CA ALA A 47 2.26 -17.94 9.17
C ALA A 47 3.45 -18.53 9.93
N GLN A 48 4.62 -17.89 9.86
CA GLN A 48 5.86 -18.36 10.51
C GLN A 48 6.05 -17.84 11.94
N ASN A 49 5.47 -16.68 12.28
CA ASN A 49 5.81 -15.95 13.52
C ASN A 49 4.60 -15.61 14.41
N ALA A 50 3.37 -15.73 13.90
CA ALA A 50 2.16 -15.33 14.59
C ALA A 50 1.35 -16.50 15.12
N SER A 51 0.45 -16.20 16.06
CA SER A 51 -0.62 -17.15 16.43
C SER A 51 -1.63 -17.31 15.30
N ASN A 52 -2.26 -18.49 15.19
CA ASN A 52 -3.35 -18.75 14.24
C ASN A 52 -4.45 -17.68 14.31
N ARG A 53 -4.74 -17.18 15.52
CA ARG A 53 -5.72 -16.11 15.74
C ARG A 53 -5.35 -14.82 15.02
N LEU A 54 -4.10 -14.36 15.15
CA LEU A 54 -3.61 -13.16 14.46
C LEU A 54 -3.57 -13.38 12.95
N PHE A 55 -3.07 -14.54 12.52
CA PHE A 55 -3.01 -14.91 11.11
C PHE A 55 -4.41 -14.85 10.46
N HIS A 56 -5.41 -15.53 11.04
CA HIS A 56 -6.77 -15.53 10.50
C HIS A 56 -7.44 -14.16 10.56
N ALA A 57 -7.16 -13.35 11.58
CA ALA A 57 -7.72 -12.00 11.66
C ALA A 57 -7.19 -11.09 10.55
N VAL A 58 -5.87 -11.13 10.28
CA VAL A 58 -5.25 -10.35 9.19
C VAL A 58 -5.67 -10.91 7.82
N LYS A 59 -5.73 -12.24 7.66
CA LYS A 59 -6.24 -12.87 6.43
C LYS A 59 -7.65 -12.42 6.12
N TYR A 60 -8.56 -12.52 7.08
CA TYR A 60 -9.95 -12.07 6.93
C TYR A 60 -10.05 -10.58 6.58
N PHE A 61 -9.24 -9.74 7.23
CA PHE A 61 -9.19 -8.31 6.91
C PHE A 61 -8.78 -8.07 5.45
N LEU A 62 -7.69 -8.69 4.99
CA LEU A 62 -7.21 -8.54 3.62
C LEU A 62 -8.17 -9.13 2.57
N GLU A 63 -8.85 -10.23 2.89
CA GLU A 63 -9.88 -10.81 2.03
C GLU A 63 -11.06 -9.85 1.85
N LEU A 64 -11.50 -9.16 2.90
CA LEU A 64 -12.52 -8.12 2.81
C LEU A 64 -12.03 -6.95 1.95
N GLU A 65 -10.83 -6.45 2.22
CA GLU A 65 -10.25 -5.33 1.47
C GLU A 65 -10.11 -5.65 -0.03
N THR A 66 -9.74 -6.89 -0.36
CA THR A 66 -9.71 -7.42 -1.74
C THR A 66 -11.12 -7.48 -2.34
N SER A 67 -12.08 -8.04 -1.60
CA SER A 67 -13.48 -8.18 -2.04
C SER A 67 -14.14 -6.84 -2.33
N TYR A 68 -13.80 -5.81 -1.55
CA TYR A 68 -14.26 -4.43 -1.75
C TYR A 68 -13.40 -3.64 -2.75
N ARG A 69 -12.41 -4.27 -3.40
CA ARG A 69 -11.49 -3.65 -4.36
C ARG A 69 -10.77 -2.42 -3.80
N LYS A 70 -10.46 -2.43 -2.50
CA LYS A 70 -9.72 -1.36 -1.83
C LYS A 70 -8.21 -1.47 -2.03
N ILE A 71 -7.73 -2.66 -2.33
CA ILE A 71 -6.31 -2.93 -2.61
C ILE A 71 -6.11 -3.40 -4.06
N PRO A 72 -4.97 -3.09 -4.67
CA PRO A 72 -4.66 -3.45 -6.06
C PRO A 72 -4.08 -4.87 -6.19
N TYR A 73 -4.47 -5.81 -5.31
CA TYR A 73 -3.98 -7.20 -5.34
C TYR A 73 -5.11 -8.17 -5.68
N PRO A 74 -4.84 -9.21 -6.49
CA PRO A 74 -5.86 -10.18 -6.89
C PRO A 74 -6.23 -11.14 -5.75
N SER A 75 -5.31 -11.41 -4.82
CA SER A 75 -5.52 -12.22 -3.62
C SER A 75 -4.92 -11.56 -2.38
N ALA A 76 -5.47 -11.90 -1.21
CA ALA A 76 -4.91 -11.52 0.09
C ALA A 76 -3.51 -12.09 0.33
N GLU A 77 -3.17 -13.20 -0.32
CA GLU A 77 -1.86 -13.86 -0.20
C GLU A 77 -0.75 -13.11 -0.95
N ASP A 78 -1.11 -12.33 -1.97
CA ASP A 78 -0.17 -11.56 -2.79
C ASP A 78 0.22 -10.22 -2.15
N VAL A 79 -0.37 -9.87 -1.02
CA VAL A 79 -0.16 -8.57 -0.36
C VAL A 79 1.26 -8.52 0.26
N PRO A 80 2.14 -7.63 -0.23
CA PRO A 80 3.48 -7.47 0.33
C PRO A 80 3.42 -6.86 1.73
N VAL A 81 4.37 -7.24 2.61
CA VAL A 81 4.48 -6.63 3.95
C VAL A 81 4.66 -5.11 3.86
N ILE A 82 5.47 -4.63 2.91
CA ILE A 82 5.75 -3.19 2.74
C ILE A 82 4.44 -2.42 2.49
N PHE A 83 3.65 -2.87 1.51
CA PHE A 83 2.33 -2.29 1.22
C PHE A 83 1.44 -2.29 2.47
N PHE A 84 1.38 -3.40 3.19
CA PHE A 84 0.58 -3.52 4.40
C PHE A 84 0.97 -2.47 5.45
N THR A 85 2.27 -2.23 5.66
CA THR A 85 2.76 -1.26 6.64
C THR A 85 2.61 0.21 6.21
N GLU A 86 2.51 0.47 4.91
CA GLU A 86 2.36 1.82 4.36
C GLU A 86 0.89 2.25 4.30
N GLU A 87 -0.01 1.36 3.86
CA GLU A 87 -1.42 1.66 3.64
C GLU A 87 -2.27 1.53 4.90
N TYR A 88 -1.91 0.63 5.82
CA TYR A 88 -2.74 0.34 6.98
C TYR A 88 -2.22 0.93 8.28
N THR A 89 -3.14 1.45 9.09
CA THR A 89 -2.86 1.94 10.45
C THR A 89 -3.40 0.97 11.50
N ILE A 90 -2.88 1.12 12.73
CA ILE A 90 -3.38 0.37 13.88
C ILE A 90 -4.87 0.61 14.10
N LYS A 91 -5.35 1.84 13.83
CA LYS A 91 -6.78 2.20 14.00
C LYS A 91 -7.68 1.50 13.00
N GLN A 92 -7.22 1.21 11.79
CA GLN A 92 -7.99 0.47 10.78
C GLN A 92 -8.06 -1.03 11.10
N LEU A 93 -7.07 -1.57 11.81
CA LEU A 93 -7.03 -2.97 12.23
C LEU A 93 -7.81 -3.22 13.54
N LYS A 94 -7.99 -2.19 14.38
CA LYS A 94 -8.69 -2.28 15.67
C LYS A 94 -10.16 -2.77 15.61
N PRO A 95 -10.97 -2.40 14.58
CA PRO A 95 -12.34 -2.90 14.44
C PRO A 95 -12.41 -4.37 14.02
N VAL A 96 -11.31 -4.96 13.55
CA VAL A 96 -11.29 -6.34 13.11
C VAL A 96 -11.49 -7.24 14.32
N ARG A 97 -12.56 -8.04 14.26
CA ARG A 97 -12.87 -9.02 15.31
C ARG A 97 -11.64 -9.90 15.52
N ASN A 98 -11.25 -10.07 16.79
CA ASN A 98 -10.07 -10.84 17.24
C ASN A 98 -8.70 -10.13 17.16
N LEU A 99 -8.64 -8.85 16.79
CA LEU A 99 -7.44 -8.02 16.94
C LEU A 99 -7.54 -7.15 18.19
N GLY A 100 -7.10 -7.69 19.33
CA GLY A 100 -6.97 -6.93 20.57
C GLY A 100 -5.67 -6.10 20.61
N ASN A 101 -5.58 -5.15 21.56
CA ASN A 101 -4.37 -4.33 21.73
C ASN A 101 -3.09 -5.17 21.85
N SER A 102 -3.12 -6.27 22.61
CA SER A 102 -1.98 -7.19 22.74
C SER A 102 -1.58 -7.85 21.42
N THR A 103 -2.56 -8.16 20.57
CA THR A 103 -2.33 -8.76 19.25
C THR A 103 -1.74 -7.75 18.28
N LEU A 104 -2.16 -6.48 18.36
CA LEU A 104 -1.59 -5.38 17.58
C LEU A 104 -0.14 -5.08 17.98
N VAL A 105 0.17 -5.12 19.28
CA VAL A 105 1.56 -5.01 19.78
C VAL A 105 2.41 -6.17 19.27
N LEU A 106 1.88 -7.40 19.28
CA LEU A 106 2.57 -8.58 18.76
C LEU A 106 2.80 -8.47 17.24
N LEU A 107 1.82 -7.97 16.48
CA LEU A 107 1.96 -7.70 15.05
C LEU A 107 3.11 -6.72 14.78
N ASN A 108 3.15 -5.60 15.50
CA ASN A 108 4.25 -4.63 15.38
C ASN A 108 5.61 -5.23 15.77
N SER A 109 5.66 -6.09 16.79
CA SER A 109 6.87 -6.81 17.18
C SER A 109 7.36 -7.74 16.05
N ILE A 110 6.46 -8.50 15.43
CA ILE A 110 6.79 -9.38 14.30
C ILE A 110 7.32 -8.56 13.12
N LEU A 111 6.65 -7.46 12.76
CA LEU A 111 7.09 -6.57 11.68
C LEU A 111 8.48 -6.00 11.94
N ARG A 112 8.72 -5.50 13.15
CA ARG A 112 10.01 -4.94 13.56
C ARG A 112 11.12 -6.00 13.56
N ASN A 113 10.86 -7.20 14.07
CA ASN A 113 11.82 -8.30 14.07
C ASN A 113 12.18 -8.77 12.66
N ALA A 114 11.25 -8.64 11.72
CA ALA A 114 11.46 -8.93 10.31
C ALA A 114 12.09 -7.77 9.53
N GLY A 115 12.42 -6.64 10.17
CA GLY A 115 13.08 -5.49 9.57
C GLY A 115 12.15 -4.47 8.89
N TYR A 116 10.83 -4.60 9.09
CA TYR A 116 9.84 -3.69 8.50
C TYR A 116 9.46 -2.56 9.47
N SER A 117 8.90 -1.48 8.90
CA SER A 117 8.29 -0.40 9.65
C SER A 117 7.10 -0.89 10.49
N THR A 118 6.96 -0.34 11.69
CA THR A 118 5.77 -0.58 12.51
C THR A 118 4.56 0.14 11.94
N LEU A 119 3.37 -0.40 12.19
CA LEU A 119 2.12 0.25 11.82
C LEU A 119 1.97 1.59 12.54
N ARG A 120 1.47 2.60 11.82
CA ARG A 120 1.32 3.96 12.35
C ARG A 120 0.08 4.09 13.25
N GLU A 121 0.14 5.02 14.21
CA GLU A 121 -0.96 5.39 15.12
C GLU A 121 -1.72 6.64 14.64
N PHE A 122 -2.23 6.68 13.41
CA PHE A 122 -3.07 7.80 12.93
C PHE A 122 -4.55 7.44 12.89
#